data_AF-A0A2N5K4F0-F1
#
_entry.id   AF-A0A2N5K4F0-F1
#
_cell.length_a   1.000
_cell.length_b   1.000
_cell.length_c   1.000
_cell.angle_alpha   90.00
_cell.angle_beta   90.00
_cell.angle_gamma   90.00
#
_symmetry.space_group_name_H-M   'P 1'
#
loop_
_entity.id
_entity.type
_entity.pdbx_description
1 polymer ?
#
loop_
_entity_poly.entity_id
_entity_poly.type
_entity_poly.pdbx_seq_one_letter_code
_entity_poly.pdbx_strand_id
1 'polypeptide(L)'
;MLYEGWPALQTSLGAVITASSLREPETIDSAETLLVLLDAVATTVSAYGDEIFAQDLAALLAAFMPASRGWFGATWALCTNADYRAARRTLRMLRHKPASDAHIYAEVLAAVDQVQRWHEQSGAQPNVVPVVDTARTDLAAFRSDLTELTALLDQPHLLQQSFADLVQLLETLAVDSSTPFRIPRLLEIERHIDELHAGMIIAEIRKTQAQPQHWPLLFEHAWLASCLDAARAEEPTLAGFHGRTHEGFISEFCDFDRQRLSLAATRVRRTQAEQVIATMNAFPEQAALVRREAEKKSRHLPLRRLLAQAPDVLTSLRPCWMASPLSVSQLLDAGQRYFDVVIFDEASQVPPE
;
A
#
# COMPACT_ATOMS: atom_id res chain seq x y z
N MET A 1 22.25 -20.68 -14.94
CA MET A 1 21.88 -22.10 -15.05
C MET A 1 20.45 -22.23 -15.55
N LEU A 2 19.42 -21.84 -14.77
CA LEU A 2 18.01 -21.89 -15.23
C LEU A 2 17.70 -21.18 -16.56
N TYR A 3 18.25 -19.98 -16.76
CA TYR A 3 18.02 -19.20 -18.00
C TYR A 3 18.64 -19.88 -19.24
N GLU A 4 19.70 -20.66 -19.07
CA GLU A 4 20.34 -21.41 -20.15
C GLU A 4 19.72 -22.81 -20.33
N GLY A 5 19.18 -23.39 -19.26
CA GLY A 5 18.50 -24.69 -19.28
C GLY A 5 17.14 -24.66 -19.99
N TRP A 6 16.41 -23.54 -19.94
CA TRP A 6 15.13 -23.41 -20.63
C TRP A 6 15.23 -23.53 -22.17
N PRO A 7 16.14 -22.81 -22.87
CA PRO A 7 16.33 -22.97 -24.32
C PRO A 7 16.71 -24.39 -24.74
N ALA A 8 17.53 -25.08 -23.93
CA ALA A 8 17.91 -26.48 -24.17
C ALA A 8 16.69 -27.40 -24.06
N LEU A 9 15.91 -27.26 -22.98
CA LEU A 9 14.67 -28.00 -22.78
C LEU A 9 13.67 -27.74 -23.91
N GLN A 10 13.43 -26.48 -24.28
CA GLN A 10 12.52 -26.11 -25.35
C GLN A 10 12.94 -26.73 -26.70
N THR A 11 14.24 -26.75 -27.00
CA THR A 11 14.76 -27.37 -28.23
C THR A 11 14.56 -28.88 -28.22
N SER A 12 14.87 -29.54 -27.10
CA SER A 12 14.72 -30.99 -26.93
C SER A 12 13.26 -31.45 -26.99
N LEU A 13 12.35 -30.74 -26.29
CA LEU A 13 10.91 -31.03 -26.30
C LEU A 13 10.30 -30.74 -27.67
N GLY A 14 10.69 -29.64 -28.32
CA GLY A 14 10.26 -29.32 -29.68
C GLY A 14 10.64 -30.41 -30.69
N ALA A 15 11.85 -30.98 -30.57
CA ALA A 15 12.27 -32.11 -31.41
C ALA A 15 11.42 -33.37 -31.16
N VAL A 16 11.12 -33.67 -29.89
CA VAL A 16 10.25 -34.80 -29.50
C VAL A 16 8.82 -34.63 -30.01
N ILE A 17 8.25 -33.43 -29.86
CA ILE A 17 6.90 -33.08 -30.34
C ILE A 17 6.82 -33.20 -31.85
N THR A 18 7.81 -32.67 -32.57
CA THR A 18 7.86 -32.73 -34.05
C THR A 18 7.94 -34.19 -34.53
N ALA A 19 8.70 -35.04 -33.85
CA ALA A 19 8.86 -36.45 -34.22
C ALA A 19 7.62 -37.32 -33.86
N SER A 20 6.90 -36.98 -32.79
CA SER A 20 5.74 -37.74 -32.29
C SER A 20 4.39 -37.21 -32.81
N SER A 21 4.35 -35.96 -33.29
CA SER A 21 3.10 -35.23 -33.60
C SER A 21 2.12 -35.11 -32.41
N LEU A 22 2.62 -35.25 -31.17
CA LEU A 22 1.84 -35.09 -29.94
C LEU A 22 1.61 -33.61 -29.62
N ARG A 23 0.66 -33.31 -28.72
CA ARG A 23 0.40 -31.95 -28.25
C ARG A 23 1.56 -31.45 -27.38
N GLU A 24 1.90 -30.16 -27.52
CA GLU A 24 2.91 -29.50 -26.70
C GLU A 24 2.47 -29.47 -25.21
N PRO A 25 3.34 -29.91 -24.27
CA PRO A 25 3.05 -29.89 -22.85
C PRO A 25 3.08 -28.45 -22.32
N GLU A 26 2.10 -28.09 -21.48
CA GLU A 26 1.98 -26.75 -20.89
C GLU A 26 2.67 -26.64 -19.52
N THR A 27 2.92 -27.77 -18.84
CA THR A 27 3.53 -27.85 -17.50
C THR A 27 4.60 -28.93 -17.41
N ILE A 28 5.44 -28.86 -16.37
CA ILE A 28 6.48 -29.87 -16.08
C ILE A 28 5.86 -31.27 -15.93
N ASP A 29 4.79 -31.39 -15.15
CA ASP A 29 4.09 -32.67 -14.94
C ASP A 29 3.53 -33.25 -16.25
N SER A 30 3.02 -32.39 -17.14
CA SER A 30 2.53 -32.82 -18.46
C SER A 30 3.67 -33.28 -19.36
N ALA A 31 4.84 -32.64 -19.28
CA ALA A 31 6.05 -33.05 -20.00
C ALA A 31 6.60 -34.39 -19.46
N GLU A 32 6.63 -34.58 -18.14
CA GLU A 32 7.02 -35.86 -17.52
C GLU A 32 6.08 -37.00 -17.96
N THR A 33 4.77 -36.74 -17.96
CA THR A 33 3.75 -37.71 -18.41
C THR A 33 3.94 -38.09 -19.88
N LEU A 34 4.26 -37.12 -20.73
CA LEU A 34 4.53 -37.33 -22.15
C LEU A 34 5.78 -38.20 -22.36
N LEU A 35 6.88 -37.92 -21.64
CA LEU A 35 8.11 -38.70 -21.75
C LEU A 35 7.92 -40.14 -21.24
N VAL A 36 7.14 -40.35 -20.17
CA VAL A 36 6.79 -41.69 -19.67
C VAL A 36 5.98 -42.46 -20.72
N LEU A 37 5.06 -41.80 -21.44
CA LEU A 37 4.32 -42.44 -22.53
C LEU A 37 5.26 -42.88 -23.66
N LEU A 38 6.21 -42.03 -24.05
CA LEU A 38 7.19 -42.34 -25.10
C LEU A 38 8.09 -43.52 -24.73
N ASP A 39 8.53 -43.61 -23.47
CA ASP A 39 9.30 -44.76 -22.98
C ASP A 39 8.51 -46.06 -22.99
N ALA A 40 7.25 -45.98 -22.59
CA ALA A 40 6.36 -47.12 -22.57
C ALA A 40 6.15 -47.64 -24.00
N VAL A 41 5.96 -46.74 -24.97
CA VAL A 41 5.87 -47.08 -26.40
C VAL A 41 7.19 -47.67 -26.91
N ALA A 42 8.34 -47.07 -26.61
CA ALA A 42 9.65 -47.58 -27.01
C ALA A 42 9.91 -49.00 -26.43
N THR A 43 9.47 -49.25 -25.20
CA THR A 43 9.55 -50.57 -24.56
C THR A 43 8.65 -51.59 -25.27
N THR A 44 7.42 -51.22 -25.62
CA THR A 44 6.48 -52.06 -26.38
C THR A 44 7.05 -52.41 -27.76
N VAL A 45 7.58 -51.42 -28.49
CA VAL A 45 8.21 -51.65 -29.80
C VAL A 45 9.45 -52.53 -29.67
N SER A 46 10.29 -52.33 -28.65
CA SER A 46 11.47 -53.19 -28.42
C SER A 46 11.09 -54.66 -28.18
N ALA A 47 9.90 -54.91 -27.61
CA ALA A 47 9.41 -56.26 -27.35
C ALA A 47 8.69 -56.91 -28.55
N TYR A 48 7.96 -56.14 -29.38
CA TYR A 48 7.04 -56.65 -30.40
C TYR A 48 7.24 -56.11 -31.84
N GLY A 49 8.14 -55.15 -32.02
CA GLY A 49 8.28 -54.37 -33.26
C GLY A 49 7.16 -53.34 -33.45
N ASP A 50 7.31 -52.45 -34.44
CA ASP A 50 6.32 -51.41 -34.76
C ASP A 50 4.99 -51.99 -35.28
N GLU A 51 5.03 -53.22 -35.81
CA GLU A 51 3.89 -53.92 -36.39
C GLU A 51 2.77 -54.20 -35.37
N ILE A 52 3.06 -54.15 -34.07
CA ILE A 52 2.05 -54.33 -33.02
C ILE A 52 0.95 -53.27 -33.08
N PHE A 53 1.29 -52.01 -33.37
CA PHE A 53 0.33 -50.91 -33.41
C PHE A 53 -0.49 -50.86 -34.71
N ALA A 54 -0.10 -51.62 -35.73
CA ALA A 54 -0.87 -51.81 -36.94
C ALA A 54 -2.00 -52.86 -36.77
N GLN A 55 -1.98 -53.65 -35.69
CA GLN A 55 -3.00 -54.66 -35.39
C GLN A 55 -4.20 -54.05 -34.63
N ASP A 56 -5.35 -54.72 -34.68
CA ASP A 56 -6.49 -54.40 -33.81
C ASP A 56 -6.22 -54.91 -32.38
N LEU A 57 -5.51 -54.09 -31.61
CA LEU A 57 -5.12 -54.42 -30.24
C LEU A 57 -6.33 -54.58 -29.31
N ALA A 58 -7.45 -53.91 -29.58
CA ALA A 58 -8.67 -54.04 -28.79
C ALA A 58 -9.32 -55.41 -29.00
N ALA A 59 -9.42 -55.87 -30.26
CA ALA A 59 -9.90 -57.21 -30.58
C ALA A 59 -8.96 -58.31 -30.05
N LEU A 60 -7.64 -58.10 -30.17
CA LEU A 60 -6.63 -59.03 -29.64
C LEU A 60 -6.70 -59.13 -28.11
N LEU A 61 -6.89 -58.02 -27.40
CA LEU A 61 -7.03 -58.02 -25.94
C LEU A 61 -8.31 -58.73 -25.50
N ALA A 62 -9.44 -58.47 -26.17
CA ALA A 62 -10.71 -59.14 -25.88
C ALA A 62 -10.61 -60.66 -26.09
N ALA A 63 -9.97 -61.09 -27.18
CA ALA A 63 -9.75 -62.50 -27.47
C ALA A 63 -8.75 -63.16 -26.49
N PHE A 64 -7.79 -62.40 -25.97
CA PHE A 64 -6.74 -62.87 -25.05
C PHE A 64 -7.11 -62.76 -23.56
N MET A 65 -8.28 -62.18 -23.24
CA MET A 65 -8.82 -62.02 -21.87
C MET A 65 -8.75 -63.27 -20.97
N PRO A 66 -8.96 -64.52 -21.46
CA PRO A 66 -8.81 -65.72 -20.64
C PRO A 66 -7.41 -65.93 -20.03
N ALA A 67 -6.36 -65.32 -20.59
CA ALA A 67 -5.00 -65.38 -20.06
C ALA A 67 -4.83 -64.62 -18.73
N SER A 68 -5.73 -63.67 -18.42
CA SER A 68 -5.74 -62.94 -17.15
C SER A 68 -6.23 -63.76 -15.97
N ARG A 69 -6.95 -64.87 -16.22
CA ARG A 69 -7.61 -65.72 -15.20
C ARG A 69 -6.70 -66.83 -14.65
N GLY A 70 -5.39 -66.68 -14.78
CA GLY A 70 -4.40 -67.65 -14.32
C GLY A 70 -4.33 -68.94 -15.15
N TRP A 71 -3.54 -69.91 -14.68
CA TRP A 71 -3.19 -71.13 -15.41
C TRP A 71 -4.44 -71.88 -15.92
N PHE A 72 -5.42 -72.15 -15.06
CA PHE A 72 -6.61 -72.92 -15.41
C PHE A 72 -7.46 -72.29 -16.53
N GLY A 73 -7.62 -70.95 -16.52
CA GLY A 73 -8.38 -70.23 -17.54
C GLY A 73 -7.69 -70.24 -18.90
N ALA A 74 -6.37 -70.03 -18.92
CA ALA A 74 -5.57 -69.98 -20.14
C ALA A 74 -5.48 -71.35 -20.85
N THR A 75 -5.35 -72.44 -20.08
CA THR A 75 -5.29 -73.81 -20.64
C THR A 75 -6.62 -74.29 -21.16
N TRP A 76 -7.72 -73.94 -20.49
CA TRP A 76 -9.06 -74.30 -20.96
C TRP A 76 -9.43 -73.56 -22.24
N ALA A 77 -9.10 -72.27 -22.32
CA ALA A 77 -9.32 -71.45 -23.51
C ALA A 77 -8.49 -71.94 -24.72
N LEU A 78 -7.32 -72.54 -24.48
CA LEU A 78 -6.51 -73.16 -25.54
C LEU A 78 -7.24 -74.30 -26.26
N CYS A 79 -8.04 -75.07 -25.52
CA CYS A 79 -8.77 -76.22 -26.06
C CYS A 79 -10.14 -75.84 -26.63
N THR A 80 -10.77 -74.77 -26.13
CA THR A 80 -12.19 -74.47 -26.38
C THR A 80 -12.42 -73.23 -27.25
N ASN A 81 -11.47 -72.30 -27.34
CA ASN A 81 -11.65 -71.03 -28.05
C ASN A 81 -10.69 -70.91 -29.25
N ALA A 82 -11.26 -70.80 -30.46
CA ALA A 82 -10.49 -70.63 -31.70
C ALA A 82 -9.84 -69.24 -31.77
N ASP A 83 -10.54 -68.20 -31.29
CA ASP A 83 -10.10 -66.81 -31.33
C ASP A 83 -8.93 -66.56 -30.36
N TYR A 84 -8.96 -67.20 -29.18
CA TYR A 84 -7.84 -67.19 -28.24
C TYR A 84 -6.57 -67.81 -28.84
N ARG A 85 -6.70 -68.93 -29.56
CA ARG A 85 -5.57 -69.58 -30.22
C ARG A 85 -5.00 -68.74 -31.35
N ALA A 86 -5.85 -68.06 -32.11
CA ALA A 86 -5.44 -67.13 -33.17
C ALA A 86 -4.69 -65.93 -32.58
N ALA A 87 -5.28 -65.24 -31.59
CA ALA A 87 -4.67 -64.09 -30.92
C ALA A 87 -3.33 -64.44 -30.25
N ARG A 88 -3.26 -65.58 -29.55
CA ARG A 88 -2.01 -66.09 -28.94
C ARG A 88 -0.92 -66.35 -29.98
N ARG A 89 -1.28 -66.90 -31.14
CA ARG A 89 -0.32 -67.16 -32.22
C ARG A 89 0.21 -65.85 -32.78
N THR A 90 -0.66 -64.88 -33.07
CA THR A 90 -0.27 -63.56 -33.58
C THR A 90 0.65 -62.82 -32.61
N LEU A 91 0.29 -62.72 -31.33
CA LEU A 91 1.10 -62.02 -30.32
C LEU A 91 2.47 -62.68 -30.09
N ARG A 92 2.54 -64.01 -30.13
CA ARG A 92 3.82 -64.73 -30.00
C ARG A 92 4.68 -64.69 -31.27
N MET A 93 4.09 -64.49 -32.44
CA MET A 93 4.86 -64.29 -33.68
C MET A 93 5.47 -62.89 -33.74
N LEU A 94 4.75 -61.88 -33.24
CA LEU A 94 5.25 -60.50 -33.18
C LEU A 94 6.30 -60.29 -32.09
N ARG A 95 6.23 -61.02 -30.98
CA ARG A 95 7.16 -60.85 -29.84
C ARG A 95 8.55 -61.44 -30.12
N HIS A 96 9.59 -60.66 -29.85
CA HIS A 96 10.99 -61.09 -30.06
C HIS A 96 11.53 -62.04 -28.98
N LYS A 97 11.00 -61.99 -27.75
CA LYS A 97 11.41 -62.85 -26.63
C LYS A 97 10.25 -63.73 -26.15
N PRO A 98 10.50 -64.90 -25.52
CA PRO A 98 9.43 -65.69 -24.90
C PRO A 98 8.99 -65.10 -23.55
N ALA A 99 7.70 -65.17 -23.22
CA ALA A 99 7.16 -64.87 -21.88
C ALA A 99 5.87 -65.65 -21.62
N SER A 100 5.40 -65.57 -20.37
CA SER A 100 4.14 -66.16 -19.95
C SER A 100 2.95 -65.45 -20.59
N ASP A 101 1.86 -66.18 -20.82
CA ASP A 101 0.64 -65.62 -21.42
C ASP A 101 0.02 -64.52 -20.54
N ALA A 102 0.19 -64.59 -19.21
CA ALA A 102 -0.23 -63.53 -18.30
C ALA A 102 0.59 -62.24 -18.47
N HIS A 103 1.89 -62.35 -18.73
CA HIS A 103 2.76 -61.20 -18.97
C HIS A 103 2.48 -60.55 -20.33
N ILE A 104 2.26 -61.37 -21.38
CA ILE A 104 1.84 -60.89 -22.70
C ILE A 104 0.49 -60.16 -22.60
N TYR A 105 -0.45 -60.67 -21.82
CA TYR A 105 -1.73 -60.01 -21.60
C TYR A 105 -1.55 -58.63 -20.95
N ALA A 106 -0.68 -58.51 -19.96
CA ALA A 106 -0.38 -57.23 -19.31
C ALA A 106 0.32 -56.23 -20.27
N GLU A 107 1.27 -56.71 -21.09
CA GLU A 107 1.96 -55.90 -22.10
C GLU A 107 0.97 -55.39 -23.18
N VAL A 108 0.04 -56.23 -23.65
CA VAL A 108 -0.99 -55.84 -24.63
C VAL A 108 -2.01 -54.89 -24.03
N LEU A 109 -2.39 -55.07 -22.76
CA LEU A 109 -3.24 -54.11 -22.03
C LEU A 109 -2.58 -52.73 -21.94
N ALA A 110 -1.28 -52.69 -21.62
CA ALA A 110 -0.51 -51.44 -21.62
C ALA A 110 -0.42 -50.84 -23.03
N ALA A 111 -0.23 -51.65 -24.08
CA ALA A 111 -0.19 -51.18 -25.46
C ALA A 111 -1.53 -50.57 -25.92
N VAL A 112 -2.67 -51.11 -25.49
CA VAL A 112 -4.01 -50.53 -25.77
C VAL A 112 -4.14 -49.16 -25.10
N ASP A 113 -3.74 -49.03 -23.83
CA ASP A 113 -3.76 -47.76 -23.09
C ASP A 113 -2.81 -46.72 -23.73
N GLN A 114 -1.62 -47.15 -24.19
CA GLN A 114 -0.67 -46.30 -24.92
C GLN A 114 -1.30 -45.75 -26.22
N VAL A 115 -1.92 -46.60 -27.04
CA VAL A 115 -2.58 -46.20 -28.30
C VAL A 115 -3.72 -45.23 -28.03
N GLN A 116 -4.53 -45.49 -26.99
CA GLN A 116 -5.63 -44.61 -26.63
C GLN A 116 -5.13 -43.21 -26.24
N ARG A 117 -4.15 -43.12 -25.33
CA ARG A 117 -3.57 -41.85 -24.89
C ARG A 117 -2.88 -41.09 -26.02
N TRP A 118 -2.21 -41.81 -26.92
CA TRP A 118 -1.56 -41.21 -28.09
C TRP A 118 -2.59 -40.65 -29.08
N HIS A 119 -3.66 -41.41 -29.35
CA HIS A 119 -4.72 -41.01 -30.26
C HIS A 119 -5.48 -39.79 -29.72
N GLU A 120 -5.74 -39.72 -28.41
CA GLU A 120 -6.37 -38.56 -27.76
C GLU A 120 -5.56 -37.26 -27.95
N GLN A 121 -4.24 -37.36 -28.11
CA GLN A 121 -3.34 -36.20 -28.22
C GLN A 121 -2.97 -35.82 -29.66
N SER A 122 -2.84 -36.78 -30.58
CA SER A 122 -2.33 -36.55 -31.94
C SER A 122 -3.26 -37.01 -33.07
N GLY A 123 -4.19 -37.93 -32.80
CA GLY A 123 -4.95 -38.61 -33.86
C GLY A 123 -4.16 -39.64 -34.67
N ALA A 124 -2.88 -39.86 -34.38
CA ALA A 124 -1.99 -40.75 -35.11
C ALA A 124 -1.72 -42.07 -34.34
N GLN A 125 -1.01 -43.01 -34.97
CA GLN A 125 -0.51 -44.21 -34.31
C GLN A 125 0.81 -43.93 -33.56
N PRO A 126 1.08 -44.64 -32.44
CA PRO A 126 2.36 -44.51 -31.73
C PRO A 126 3.56 -44.85 -32.59
N ASN A 127 4.64 -44.08 -32.47
CA ASN A 127 5.91 -44.32 -33.13
C ASN A 127 7.09 -44.22 -32.14
N VAL A 128 8.24 -44.80 -32.51
CA VAL A 128 9.47 -44.64 -31.72
C VAL A 128 10.12 -43.31 -32.04
N VAL A 129 10.35 -42.52 -31.00
CA VAL A 129 11.08 -41.24 -31.09
C VAL A 129 12.52 -41.47 -30.60
N PRO A 130 13.55 -41.21 -31.41
CA PRO A 130 14.95 -41.48 -31.03
C PRO A 130 15.57 -40.42 -30.10
N VAL A 131 14.92 -39.27 -29.89
CA VAL A 131 15.47 -38.09 -29.18
C VAL A 131 14.89 -37.93 -27.76
N VAL A 132 14.36 -39.00 -27.18
CA VAL A 132 13.65 -38.95 -25.88
C VAL A 132 14.63 -38.80 -24.71
N ASP A 133 15.81 -39.42 -24.80
CA ASP A 133 16.78 -39.42 -23.69
C ASP A 133 17.32 -38.02 -23.38
N THR A 134 17.61 -37.22 -24.42
CA THR A 134 18.05 -35.83 -24.23
C THR A 134 16.97 -34.98 -23.58
N ALA A 135 15.72 -35.10 -24.04
CA ALA A 135 14.61 -34.36 -23.46
C ALA A 135 14.34 -34.75 -22.00
N ARG A 136 14.54 -36.03 -21.63
CA ARG A 136 14.45 -36.47 -20.24
C ARG A 136 15.54 -35.84 -19.38
N THR A 137 16.79 -35.89 -19.83
CA THR A 137 17.91 -35.32 -19.08
C THR A 137 17.71 -33.82 -18.88
N ASP A 138 17.32 -33.10 -19.93
CA ASP A 138 17.07 -31.66 -19.88
C ASP A 138 15.88 -31.33 -18.96
N LEU A 139 14.79 -32.10 -19.00
CA LEU A 139 13.64 -31.90 -18.12
C LEU A 139 13.98 -32.16 -16.65
N ALA A 140 14.75 -33.22 -16.36
CA ALA A 140 15.18 -33.55 -15.01
C ALA A 140 16.12 -32.47 -14.44
N ALA A 141 17.05 -31.96 -15.25
CA ALA A 141 17.92 -30.85 -14.86
C ALA A 141 17.11 -29.58 -14.59
N PHE A 142 16.20 -29.20 -15.50
CA PHE A 142 15.35 -28.04 -15.33
C PHE A 142 14.46 -28.12 -14.08
N ARG A 143 13.87 -29.29 -13.81
CA ARG A 143 13.07 -29.52 -12.59
C ARG A 143 13.91 -29.42 -11.32
N SER A 144 15.14 -29.96 -11.33
CA SER A 144 16.07 -29.85 -10.20
C SER A 144 16.36 -28.39 -9.89
N ASP A 145 16.76 -27.63 -10.90
CA ASP A 145 17.08 -26.22 -10.74
C ASP A 145 15.85 -25.40 -10.27
N LEU A 146 14.65 -25.69 -10.79
CA LEU A 146 13.42 -25.03 -10.35
C LEU A 146 13.04 -25.39 -8.90
N THR A 147 13.38 -26.60 -8.45
CA THR A 147 13.17 -27.00 -7.05
C THR A 147 14.05 -26.19 -6.12
N GLU A 148 15.31 -25.93 -6.50
CA GLU A 148 16.20 -25.03 -5.76
C GLU A 148 15.66 -23.60 -5.74
N LEU A 149 15.20 -23.09 -6.89
CA LEU A 149 14.61 -21.75 -6.97
C LEU A 149 13.34 -21.62 -6.12
N THR A 150 12.51 -22.66 -6.10
CA THR A 150 11.29 -22.71 -5.29
C THR A 150 11.61 -22.57 -3.79
N ALA A 151 12.66 -23.24 -3.33
CA ALA A 151 13.13 -23.13 -1.94
C ALA A 151 13.68 -21.73 -1.62
N LEU A 152 14.31 -21.05 -2.58
CA LEU A 152 14.85 -19.70 -2.42
C LEU A 152 13.76 -18.61 -2.39
N LEU A 153 12.70 -18.78 -3.19
CA LEU A 153 11.62 -17.80 -3.32
C LEU A 153 10.45 -18.01 -2.35
N ASP A 154 10.45 -19.08 -1.56
CA ASP A 154 9.34 -19.49 -0.67
C ASP A 154 7.99 -19.59 -1.42
N GLN A 155 8.02 -20.09 -2.66
CA GLN A 155 6.88 -20.14 -3.59
C GLN A 155 6.55 -21.60 -3.96
N PRO A 156 5.81 -22.35 -3.12
CA PRO A 156 5.66 -23.80 -3.27
C PRO A 156 4.93 -24.25 -4.55
N HIS A 157 4.23 -23.32 -5.22
CA HIS A 157 3.44 -23.60 -6.43
C HIS A 157 4.21 -23.41 -7.73
N LEU A 158 5.51 -23.07 -7.69
CA LEU A 158 6.30 -22.79 -8.89
C LEU A 158 6.29 -23.96 -9.89
N LEU A 159 6.44 -25.19 -9.39
CA LEU A 159 6.48 -26.40 -10.22
C LEU A 159 5.14 -26.71 -10.92
N GLN A 160 4.03 -26.13 -10.44
CA GLN A 160 2.68 -26.34 -10.98
C GLN A 160 2.30 -25.30 -12.04
N GLN A 161 3.11 -24.26 -12.23
CA GLN A 161 2.84 -23.19 -13.18
C GLN A 161 3.05 -23.66 -14.62
N SER A 162 2.48 -22.88 -15.55
CA SER A 162 2.72 -23.10 -16.97
C SER A 162 4.16 -22.75 -17.33
N PHE A 163 4.70 -23.37 -18.38
CA PHE A 163 6.00 -23.00 -18.91
C PHE A 163 6.08 -21.51 -19.30
N ALA A 164 4.98 -20.93 -19.81
CA ALA A 164 4.93 -19.52 -20.18
C ALA A 164 5.12 -18.59 -18.96
N ASP A 165 4.43 -18.87 -17.86
CA ASP A 165 4.53 -18.09 -16.62
C ASP A 165 5.93 -18.24 -15.99
N LEU A 166 6.48 -19.45 -16.02
CA LEU A 166 7.83 -19.74 -15.54
C LEU A 166 8.89 -18.96 -16.32
N VAL A 167 8.79 -18.92 -17.64
CA VAL A 167 9.69 -18.13 -18.49
C VAL A 167 9.61 -16.65 -18.15
N GLN A 168 8.39 -16.11 -18.03
CA GLN A 168 8.19 -14.70 -17.68
C GLN A 168 8.80 -14.36 -16.31
N LEU A 169 8.65 -15.25 -15.32
CA LEU A 169 9.28 -15.08 -14.01
C LEU A 169 10.81 -15.12 -14.11
N LEU A 170 11.37 -16.11 -14.81
CA LEU A 170 12.82 -16.26 -14.98
C LEU A 170 13.43 -15.07 -15.73
N GLU A 171 12.75 -14.55 -16.75
CA GLU A 171 13.16 -13.33 -17.46
C GLU A 171 13.16 -12.12 -16.53
N THR A 172 12.11 -11.95 -15.72
CA THR A 172 12.02 -10.84 -14.76
C THR A 172 13.16 -10.90 -13.74
N LEU A 173 13.48 -12.11 -13.24
CA LEU A 173 14.58 -12.34 -12.32
C LEU A 173 15.95 -12.15 -12.98
N ALA A 174 16.11 -12.57 -14.23
CA ALA A 174 17.36 -12.43 -14.98
C ALA A 174 17.66 -10.97 -15.35
N VAL A 175 16.63 -10.17 -15.64
CA VAL A 175 16.76 -8.73 -15.90
C VAL A 175 17.26 -8.00 -14.65
N ASP A 176 16.84 -8.43 -13.46
CA ASP A 176 17.30 -7.84 -12.20
C ASP A 176 18.68 -8.36 -11.74
N SER A 177 19.70 -8.02 -12.54
CA SER A 177 21.10 -8.30 -12.23
C SER A 177 21.68 -7.45 -11.10
N SER A 178 20.99 -6.37 -10.68
CA SER A 178 21.58 -5.38 -9.77
C SER A 178 21.18 -5.56 -8.31
N THR A 179 19.96 -6.03 -8.06
CA THR A 179 19.44 -6.23 -6.70
C THR A 179 20.24 -7.26 -5.89
N PRO A 180 20.65 -8.43 -6.44
CA PRO A 180 21.42 -9.42 -5.67
C PRO A 180 22.72 -8.85 -5.07
N PHE A 181 23.42 -7.96 -5.77
CA PHE A 181 24.63 -7.32 -5.27
C PHE A 181 24.37 -6.24 -4.22
N ARG A 182 23.14 -5.69 -4.17
CA ARG A 182 22.73 -4.68 -3.18
C ARG A 182 22.20 -5.29 -1.89
N ILE A 183 21.64 -6.51 -1.94
CA ILE A 183 21.06 -7.20 -0.78
C ILE A 183 22.04 -7.31 0.40
N PRO A 184 23.31 -7.74 0.23
CA PRO A 184 24.25 -7.83 1.35
C PRO A 184 24.45 -6.50 2.06
N ARG A 185 24.58 -5.41 1.28
CA ARG A 185 24.74 -4.06 1.83
C ARG A 185 23.47 -3.58 2.52
N LEU A 186 22.30 -3.90 1.97
CA LEU A 186 21.01 -3.58 2.59
C LEU A 186 20.86 -4.30 3.94
N LEU A 187 21.12 -5.60 4.00
CA LEU A 187 21.07 -6.39 5.25
C LEU A 187 22.08 -5.89 6.29
N GLU A 188 23.27 -5.46 5.85
CA GLU A 188 24.27 -4.86 6.73
C GLU A 188 23.75 -3.55 7.35
N ILE A 189 23.13 -2.68 6.54
CA ILE A 189 22.53 -1.42 7.01
C ILE A 189 21.36 -1.69 7.95
N GLU A 190 20.48 -2.63 7.61
CA GLU A 190 19.33 -3.00 8.46
C GLU A 190 19.78 -3.52 9.81
N ARG A 191 20.75 -4.43 9.84
CA ARG A 191 21.34 -4.93 11.09
C ARG A 191 21.93 -3.80 11.92
N HIS A 192 22.63 -2.85 11.30
CA HIS A 192 23.20 -1.72 12.03
C HIS A 192 22.13 -0.81 12.65
N ILE A 193 21.01 -0.59 11.95
CA ILE A 193 19.87 0.18 12.47
C ILE A 193 19.18 -0.58 13.61
N ASP A 194 19.05 -1.90 13.50
CA ASP A 194 18.50 -2.76 14.56
C ASP A 194 19.39 -2.76 15.82
N GLU A 195 20.71 -2.80 15.67
CA GLU A 195 21.68 -2.67 16.78
C GLU A 195 21.54 -1.32 17.51
N LEU A 196 21.16 -0.26 16.80
CA LEU A 196 20.83 1.05 17.35
C LEU A 196 19.41 1.13 17.95
N HIS A 197 18.70 -0.01 18.03
CA HIS A 197 17.33 -0.13 18.53
C HIS A 197 16.31 0.72 17.74
N ALA A 198 16.66 1.11 16.51
CA ALA A 198 15.82 1.92 15.64
C ALA A 198 15.03 1.09 14.62
N GLY A 199 15.03 -0.25 14.70
CA GLY A 199 14.38 -1.15 13.75
C GLY A 199 12.89 -0.88 13.47
N MET A 200 12.16 -0.32 14.45
CA MET A 200 10.76 0.04 14.25
C MET A 200 10.55 1.08 13.15
N ILE A 201 11.53 1.97 12.89
CA ILE A 201 11.43 2.94 11.79
C ILE A 201 11.45 2.25 10.43
N ILE A 202 12.22 1.16 10.29
CA ILE A 202 12.29 0.36 9.07
C ILE A 202 10.95 -0.32 8.82
N ALA A 203 10.36 -0.91 9.87
CA ALA A 203 9.05 -1.52 9.78
C ALA A 203 7.97 -0.52 9.33
N GLU A 204 7.98 0.70 9.86
CA GLU A 204 7.02 1.74 9.48
C GLU A 204 7.27 2.26 8.05
N ILE A 205 8.53 2.43 7.62
CA ILE A 205 8.87 2.80 6.24
C ILE A 205 8.37 1.73 5.25
N ARG A 206 8.55 0.44 5.57
CA ARG A 206 8.06 -0.67 4.73
C ARG A 206 6.54 -0.69 4.65
N LYS A 207 5.85 -0.46 5.77
CA LYS A 207 4.39 -0.44 5.86
C LYS A 207 3.77 0.74 5.10
N THR A 208 4.33 1.93 5.27
CA THR A 208 3.84 3.17 4.64
C THR A 208 4.30 3.32 3.19
N GLN A 209 5.32 2.56 2.78
CA GLN A 209 5.98 2.65 1.47
C GLN A 209 6.41 4.09 1.16
N ALA A 210 6.91 4.80 2.18
CA ALA A 210 7.30 6.20 2.04
C ALA A 210 8.44 6.35 1.02
N GLN A 211 8.38 7.42 0.21
CA GLN A 211 9.44 7.74 -0.74
C GLN A 211 10.78 8.02 -0.01
N PRO A 212 11.95 7.62 -0.57
CA PRO A 212 13.25 7.74 0.09
C PRO A 212 13.60 9.14 0.60
N GLN A 213 13.16 10.19 -0.11
CA GLN A 213 13.38 11.58 0.27
C GLN A 213 12.73 11.97 1.62
N HIS A 214 11.72 11.22 2.07
CA HIS A 214 11.02 11.48 3.33
C HIS A 214 11.55 10.66 4.51
N TRP A 215 12.44 9.69 4.28
CA TRP A 215 12.94 8.83 5.37
C TRP A 215 13.66 9.59 6.47
N PRO A 216 14.52 10.60 6.19
CA PRO A 216 15.14 11.39 7.24
C PRO A 216 14.12 12.17 8.09
N LEU A 217 13.08 12.71 7.45
CA LEU A 217 12.01 13.46 8.13
C LEU A 217 11.16 12.55 9.01
N LEU A 218 10.88 11.32 8.56
CA LEU A 218 10.18 10.33 9.38
C LEU A 218 10.99 9.95 10.62
N PHE A 219 12.30 9.76 10.46
CA PHE A 219 13.21 9.49 11.58
C PHE A 219 13.26 10.67 12.55
N GLU A 220 13.45 11.89 12.04
CA GLU A 220 13.49 13.10 12.86
C GLU A 220 12.19 13.30 13.63
N HIS A 221 11.05 13.12 12.98
CA HIS A 221 9.74 13.18 13.63
C HIS A 221 9.61 12.13 14.74
N ALA A 222 9.97 10.87 14.46
CA ALA A 222 9.91 9.80 15.46
C ALA A 222 10.82 10.08 16.67
N TRP A 223 12.03 10.59 16.40
CA TRP A 223 12.99 10.99 17.43
C TRP A 223 12.44 12.13 18.30
N LEU A 224 11.98 13.23 17.68
CA LEU A 224 11.44 14.38 18.39
C LEU A 224 10.17 14.03 19.17
N ALA A 225 9.29 13.19 18.61
CA ALA A 225 8.11 12.68 19.31
C ALA A 225 8.51 11.85 20.54
N SER A 226 9.51 10.97 20.41
CA SER A 226 10.03 10.20 21.55
C SER A 226 10.63 11.10 22.63
N CYS A 227 11.40 12.14 22.26
CA CYS A 227 11.91 13.13 23.22
C CYS A 227 10.78 13.88 23.92
N LEU A 228 9.73 14.25 23.19
CA LEU A 228 8.57 14.93 23.76
C LEU A 228 7.81 14.03 24.74
N ASP A 229 7.62 12.76 24.39
CA ASP A 229 6.96 11.79 25.27
C ASP A 229 7.78 11.53 26.53
N ALA A 230 9.12 11.45 26.40
CA ALA A 230 10.02 11.37 27.55
C ALA A 230 9.92 12.62 28.45
N ALA A 231 9.96 13.81 27.86
CA ALA A 231 9.84 15.07 28.60
C ALA A 231 8.48 15.19 29.32
N ARG A 232 7.39 14.73 28.69
CA ARG A 232 6.05 14.66 29.32
C ARG A 232 5.99 13.66 30.47
N ALA A 233 6.73 12.55 30.37
CA ALA A 233 6.78 11.54 31.43
C ALA A 233 7.53 12.06 32.67
N GLU A 234 8.57 12.88 32.47
CA GLU A 234 9.36 13.48 33.55
C GLU A 234 8.66 14.68 34.20
N GLU A 235 7.96 15.50 33.42
CA GLU A 235 7.34 16.75 33.90
C GLU A 235 5.79 16.76 33.74
N PRO A 236 5.03 16.55 34.84
CA PRO A 236 3.56 16.49 34.78
C PRO A 236 2.87 17.76 34.27
N THR A 237 3.50 18.93 34.42
CA THR A 237 3.00 20.22 33.91
C THR A 237 2.97 20.24 32.39
N LEU A 238 3.97 19.63 31.72
CA LEU A 238 4.01 19.48 30.27
C LEU A 238 3.01 18.42 29.77
N ALA A 239 2.77 17.37 30.56
CA ALA A 239 1.75 16.37 30.24
C ALA A 239 0.32 16.94 30.27
N GLY A 240 0.05 17.88 31.18
CA GLY A 240 -1.23 18.57 31.28
C GLY A 240 -1.43 19.67 30.23
N PHE A 241 -0.36 20.17 29.61
CA PHE A 241 -0.42 21.29 28.68
C PHE A 241 -0.93 20.88 27.30
N HIS A 242 -2.16 21.30 27.00
CA HIS A 242 -2.79 21.11 25.70
C HIS A 242 -2.88 22.46 24.99
N GLY A 243 -2.01 22.70 24.00
CA GLY A 243 -1.90 23.98 23.30
C GLY A 243 -3.24 24.49 22.74
N ARG A 244 -4.05 23.60 22.14
CA ARG A 244 -5.38 23.94 21.62
C ARG A 244 -6.34 24.45 22.69
N THR A 245 -6.30 23.86 23.89
CA THR A 245 -7.16 24.28 25.01
C THR A 245 -6.74 25.66 25.51
N HIS A 246 -5.43 25.90 25.61
CA HIS A 246 -4.88 27.19 26.01
C HIS A 246 -5.18 28.30 25.00
N GLU A 247 -5.03 28.02 23.70
CA GLU A 247 -5.42 28.94 22.63
C GLU A 247 -6.91 29.28 22.70
N GLY A 248 -7.76 28.29 23.02
CA GLY A 248 -9.18 28.50 23.29
C GLY A 248 -9.43 29.49 24.43
N PHE A 249 -8.79 29.31 25.58
CA PHE A 249 -8.92 30.22 26.72
C PHE A 249 -8.44 31.64 26.40
N ILE A 250 -7.35 31.78 25.64
CA ILE A 250 -6.85 33.11 25.23
C ILE A 250 -7.89 33.80 24.34
N SER A 251 -8.43 33.10 23.34
CA SER A 251 -9.46 33.65 22.45
C SER A 251 -10.70 34.08 23.25
N GLU A 252 -11.19 33.22 24.14
CA GLU A 252 -12.36 33.49 24.97
C GLU A 252 -12.15 34.71 25.88
N PHE A 253 -10.98 34.82 26.52
CA PHE A 253 -10.62 35.99 27.32
C PHE A 253 -10.63 37.27 26.49
N CYS A 254 -10.01 37.27 25.32
CA CYS A 254 -9.98 38.44 24.42
C CYS A 254 -11.38 38.84 23.95
N ASP A 255 -12.29 37.88 23.76
CA ASP A 255 -13.66 38.15 23.37
C ASP A 255 -14.47 38.73 24.54
N PHE A 256 -14.34 38.16 25.73
CA PHE A 256 -15.00 38.69 26.93
C PHE A 256 -14.49 40.06 27.32
N ASP A 257 -13.19 40.36 27.18
CA ASP A 257 -12.67 41.68 27.48
C ASP A 257 -13.22 42.75 26.51
N ARG A 258 -13.31 42.42 25.21
CA ARG A 258 -13.96 43.28 24.21
C ARG A 258 -15.43 43.53 24.52
N GLN A 259 -16.17 42.49 24.90
CA GLN A 259 -17.58 42.63 25.30
C GLN A 259 -17.72 43.49 26.56
N ARG A 260 -16.87 43.26 27.56
CA ARG A 260 -16.83 44.05 28.80
C ARG A 260 -16.57 45.53 28.50
N LEU A 261 -15.61 45.85 27.63
CA LEU A 261 -15.32 47.24 27.24
C LEU A 261 -16.52 47.91 26.57
N SER A 262 -17.23 47.21 25.67
CA SER A 262 -18.44 47.72 25.03
C SER A 262 -19.58 48.00 26.02
N LEU A 263 -19.78 47.08 26.98
CA LEU A 263 -20.77 47.25 28.04
C LEU A 263 -20.39 48.41 28.99
N ALA A 264 -19.11 48.51 29.36
CA ALA A 264 -18.60 49.60 30.17
C ALA A 264 -18.80 50.96 29.48
N ALA A 265 -18.48 51.06 28.19
CA ALA A 265 -18.69 52.28 27.40
C ALA A 265 -20.17 52.68 27.35
N THR A 266 -21.09 51.70 27.27
CA THR A 266 -22.53 51.95 27.30
C THR A 266 -22.99 52.46 28.67
N ARG A 267 -22.47 51.86 29.76
CA ARG A 267 -22.75 52.31 31.12
C ARG A 267 -22.27 53.74 31.37
N VAL A 268 -21.03 54.05 30.97
CA VAL A 268 -20.45 55.41 31.11
C VAL A 268 -21.27 56.42 30.32
N ARG A 269 -21.64 56.12 29.06
CA ARG A 269 -22.49 57.00 28.24
C ARG A 269 -23.85 57.28 28.90
N ARG A 270 -24.47 56.25 29.49
CA ARG A 270 -25.75 56.42 30.20
C ARG A 270 -25.61 57.31 31.42
N THR A 271 -24.65 57.00 32.31
CA THR A 271 -24.38 57.81 33.50
C THR A 271 -24.07 59.26 33.12
N GLN A 272 -23.33 59.46 32.02
CA GLN A 272 -23.05 60.80 31.55
C GLN A 272 -24.29 61.53 31.01
N ALA A 273 -25.15 60.86 30.25
CA ALA A 273 -26.38 61.46 29.77
C ALA A 273 -27.31 61.87 30.92
N GLU A 274 -27.44 61.02 31.94
CA GLU A 274 -28.20 61.32 33.17
C GLU A 274 -27.62 62.55 33.89
N GLN A 275 -26.29 62.62 34.03
CA GLN A 275 -25.60 63.76 34.63
C GLN A 275 -25.80 65.06 33.82
N VAL A 276 -25.68 65.02 32.49
CA VAL A 276 -25.92 66.18 31.61
C VAL A 276 -27.32 66.73 31.80
N ILE A 277 -28.33 65.87 31.79
CA ILE A 277 -29.72 66.29 31.97
C ILE A 277 -29.91 66.94 33.35
N ALA A 278 -29.36 66.34 34.41
CA ALA A 278 -29.41 66.90 35.75
C ALA A 278 -28.72 68.28 35.81
N THR A 279 -27.53 68.43 35.22
CA THR A 279 -26.80 69.71 35.18
C THR A 279 -27.56 70.78 34.38
N MET A 280 -28.11 70.44 33.22
CA MET A 280 -28.87 71.39 32.39
C MET A 280 -30.14 71.88 33.11
N ASN A 281 -30.78 71.02 33.91
CA ASN A 281 -31.93 71.40 34.73
C ASN A 281 -31.53 72.28 35.93
N ALA A 282 -30.36 72.02 36.54
CA ALA A 282 -29.84 72.83 37.63
C ALA A 282 -29.35 74.22 37.19
N PHE A 283 -28.82 74.33 35.96
CA PHE A 283 -28.28 75.57 35.38
C PHE A 283 -28.99 75.96 34.07
N PRO A 284 -30.27 76.36 34.11
CA PRO A 284 -31.08 76.60 32.92
C PRO A 284 -30.57 77.75 32.04
N GLU A 285 -29.97 78.79 32.63
CA GLU A 285 -29.39 79.91 31.88
C GLU A 285 -28.16 79.50 31.07
N GLN A 286 -27.26 78.72 31.67
CA GLN A 286 -26.11 78.14 30.97
C GLN A 286 -26.56 77.20 29.84
N ALA A 287 -27.57 76.36 30.10
CA ALA A 287 -28.15 75.45 29.11
C ALA A 287 -28.78 76.20 27.93
N ALA A 288 -29.48 77.31 28.17
CA ALA A 288 -30.04 78.16 27.13
C ALA A 288 -28.96 78.84 26.28
N LEU A 289 -27.90 79.34 26.91
CA LEU A 289 -26.74 79.94 26.22
C LEU A 289 -26.07 78.91 25.32
N VAL A 290 -25.75 77.72 25.84
CA VAL A 290 -25.09 76.66 25.06
C VAL A 290 -25.97 76.21 23.89
N ARG A 291 -27.28 76.04 24.10
CA ARG A 291 -28.22 75.69 23.02
C ARG A 291 -28.26 76.76 21.94
N ARG A 292 -28.34 78.04 22.32
CA ARG A 292 -28.34 79.18 21.39
C ARG A 292 -27.04 79.23 20.58
N GLU A 293 -25.89 79.01 21.21
CA GLU A 293 -24.62 78.97 20.48
C GLU A 293 -24.54 77.74 19.55
N ALA A 294 -25.06 76.59 19.96
CA ALA A 294 -25.08 75.38 19.13
C ALA A 294 -25.97 75.52 17.87
N GLU A 295 -27.04 76.31 17.94
CA GLU A 295 -27.95 76.57 16.80
C GLU A 295 -27.38 77.57 15.78
N LYS A 296 -26.32 78.32 16.11
CA LYS A 296 -25.71 79.29 15.20
C LYS A 296 -24.93 78.59 14.08
N LYS A 297 -25.08 79.11 12.85
CA LYS A 297 -24.28 78.70 11.68
C LYS A 297 -22.93 79.41 11.56
N SER A 298 -22.79 80.60 12.16
CA SER A 298 -21.54 81.39 12.16
C SER A 298 -21.54 82.40 13.32
N ARG A 299 -20.40 83.03 13.58
CA ARG A 299 -20.20 84.04 14.65
C ARG A 299 -20.51 83.50 16.05
N HIS A 300 -19.99 82.31 16.35
CA HIS A 300 -19.99 81.72 17.68
C HIS A 300 -19.20 82.57 18.66
N LEU A 301 -19.60 82.52 19.93
CA LEU A 301 -18.82 83.10 21.01
C LEU A 301 -17.44 82.40 21.11
N PRO A 302 -16.33 83.13 21.34
CA PRO A 302 -15.04 82.50 21.58
C PRO A 302 -15.12 81.48 22.72
N LEU A 303 -14.51 80.30 22.56
CA LEU A 303 -14.66 79.17 23.50
C LEU A 303 -14.33 79.57 24.95
N ARG A 304 -13.29 80.39 25.18
CA ARG A 304 -12.95 80.93 26.51
C ARG A 304 -14.11 81.69 27.16
N ARG A 305 -14.81 82.54 26.40
CA ARG A 305 -15.95 83.32 26.90
C ARG A 305 -17.18 82.43 27.12
N LEU A 306 -17.39 81.45 26.24
CA LEU A 306 -18.47 80.48 26.39
C LEU A 306 -18.25 79.62 27.63
N LEU A 307 -17.02 79.17 27.87
CA LEU A 307 -16.62 78.42 29.06
C LEU A 307 -16.80 79.23 30.34
N ALA A 308 -16.41 80.51 30.35
CA ALA A 308 -16.61 81.38 31.50
C ALA A 308 -18.10 81.62 31.83
N GLN A 309 -18.99 81.58 30.83
CA GLN A 309 -20.42 81.86 31.01
C GLN A 309 -21.27 80.60 31.25
N ALA A 310 -20.82 79.44 30.80
CA ALA A 310 -21.53 78.16 30.95
C ALA A 310 -20.61 77.01 31.43
N PRO A 311 -19.85 77.18 32.52
CA PRO A 311 -18.81 76.22 32.91
C PRO A 311 -19.38 74.85 33.24
N ASP A 312 -20.43 74.78 34.06
CA ASP A 312 -21.00 73.53 34.55
C ASP A 312 -21.66 72.73 33.42
N VAL A 313 -22.41 73.39 32.54
CA VAL A 313 -23.07 72.72 31.42
C VAL A 313 -22.07 72.25 30.37
N LEU A 314 -20.99 73.00 30.11
CA LEU A 314 -19.98 72.61 29.12
C LEU A 314 -19.09 71.45 29.61
N THR A 315 -18.64 71.49 30.86
CA THR A 315 -17.86 70.38 31.44
C THR A 315 -18.73 69.15 31.65
N SER A 316 -20.03 69.30 31.92
CA SER A 316 -20.97 68.17 31.89
C SER A 316 -21.17 67.65 30.46
N LEU A 317 -21.39 68.48 29.44
CA LEU A 317 -21.54 67.97 28.05
C LEU A 317 -20.28 67.28 27.52
N ARG A 318 -19.11 67.74 27.92
CA ARG A 318 -17.81 67.18 27.55
C ARG A 318 -16.97 67.03 28.83
N PRO A 319 -17.05 65.90 29.54
CA PRO A 319 -16.33 65.72 30.82
C PRO A 319 -14.82 65.52 30.64
N CYS A 320 -14.38 64.99 29.49
CA CYS A 320 -12.96 64.77 29.20
C CYS A 320 -12.51 65.72 28.08
N TRP A 321 -11.48 66.50 28.36
CA TRP A 321 -10.89 67.46 27.43
C TRP A 321 -9.47 67.03 27.09
N MET A 322 -9.11 67.15 25.82
CA MET A 322 -7.76 66.93 25.33
C MET A 322 -7.28 68.20 24.66
N ALA A 323 -6.20 68.78 25.17
CA ALA A 323 -5.64 70.02 24.68
C ALA A 323 -4.12 70.02 24.91
N SER A 324 -3.37 70.72 24.04
CA SER A 324 -1.95 70.97 24.30
C SER A 324 -1.80 71.90 25.52
N PRO A 325 -0.67 71.87 26.24
CA PRO A 325 -0.46 72.74 27.41
C PRO A 325 -0.69 74.23 27.11
N LEU A 326 -0.26 74.70 25.92
CA LEU A 326 -0.47 76.08 25.48
C LEU A 326 -1.95 76.41 25.22
N SER A 327 -2.72 75.46 24.69
CA SER A 327 -4.16 75.66 24.49
C SER A 327 -4.91 75.71 25.81
N VAL A 328 -4.51 74.92 26.81
CA VAL A 328 -5.11 74.94 28.17
C VAL A 328 -4.97 76.33 28.79
N SER A 329 -3.78 76.93 28.75
CA SER A 329 -3.53 78.27 29.33
C SER A 329 -4.29 79.40 28.61
N GLN A 330 -4.69 79.20 27.36
CA GLN A 330 -5.49 80.17 26.60
C GLN A 330 -7.00 79.99 26.79
N LEU A 331 -7.44 78.77 27.13
CA LEU A 331 -8.86 78.39 27.21
C LEU A 331 -9.43 78.49 28.62
N LEU A 332 -8.68 78.05 29.63
CA LEU A 332 -9.13 78.03 31.02
C LEU A 332 -8.73 79.33 31.72
N ASP A 333 -9.64 79.90 32.51
CA ASP A 333 -9.31 81.03 33.37
C ASP A 333 -8.74 80.53 34.70
N ALA A 334 -7.71 81.19 35.25
CA ALA A 334 -7.01 80.73 36.45
C ALA A 334 -7.86 80.84 37.74
N GLY A 335 -9.03 81.49 37.66
CA GLY A 335 -9.89 81.78 38.80
C GLY A 335 -10.90 80.70 39.17
N GLN A 336 -11.05 79.63 38.39
CA GLN A 336 -12.07 78.60 38.63
C GLN A 336 -11.54 77.18 38.38
N ARG A 337 -11.97 76.23 39.22
CA ARG A 337 -11.67 74.80 39.05
C ARG A 337 -12.68 74.17 38.10
N TYR A 338 -12.21 73.67 36.96
CA TYR A 338 -13.06 73.05 35.92
C TYR A 338 -13.04 71.52 35.92
N PHE A 339 -11.95 70.89 36.38
CA PHE A 339 -11.75 69.44 36.33
C PHE A 339 -11.23 68.89 37.67
N ASP A 340 -11.59 67.64 37.96
CA ASP A 340 -11.16 66.94 39.16
C ASP A 340 -9.85 66.16 38.97
N VAL A 341 -9.59 65.71 37.74
CA VAL A 341 -8.44 64.88 37.35
C VAL A 341 -7.79 65.48 36.10
N VAL A 342 -6.46 65.55 36.11
CA VAL A 342 -5.64 65.93 34.96
C VAL A 342 -4.68 64.77 34.67
N ILE A 343 -4.64 64.34 33.41
CA ILE A 343 -3.73 63.30 32.95
C ILE A 343 -2.77 63.95 31.97
N PHE A 344 -1.47 63.87 32.26
CA PHE A 344 -0.42 64.33 31.35
C PHE A 344 0.04 63.17 30.49
N ASP A 345 -0.16 63.30 29.19
CA ASP A 345 0.53 62.45 28.22
C ASP A 345 1.96 62.97 28.08
N GLU A 346 2.94 62.07 28.01
CA GLU A 346 4.37 62.42 27.99
C GLU A 346 4.85 63.30 29.17
N ALA A 347 4.55 62.86 30.41
CA ALA A 347 4.92 63.56 31.64
C ALA A 347 6.41 63.97 31.77
N SER A 348 7.31 63.37 30.99
CA SER A 348 8.73 63.73 30.91
C SER A 348 9.01 65.10 30.26
N GLN A 349 8.08 65.68 29.51
CA GLN A 349 8.26 66.95 28.79
C GLN A 349 7.69 68.17 29.53
N VAL A 350 7.01 67.95 30.67
CA VAL A 350 6.49 69.03 31.50
C VAL A 350 7.47 69.22 32.67
N PRO A 351 8.26 70.31 32.71
CA PRO A 351 9.12 70.56 33.86
C PRO A 351 8.25 70.75 35.11
N PRO A 352 8.53 70.05 36.22
CA PRO A 352 7.85 70.32 37.48
C PRO A 352 8.30 71.71 37.96
N GLU A 353 7.34 72.58 38.28
CA GLU A 353 7.62 73.79 39.07
C GLU A 353 8.00 73.42 40.51
#